data_AF-A0A4Q4T2Q3-F1
#
_entry.id   AF-A0A4Q4T2Q3-F1
#
_cell.length_a   1.000
_cell.length_b   1.000
_cell.length_c   1.000
_cell.angle_alpha   90.00
_cell.angle_beta   90.00
_cell.angle_gamma   90.00
#
_symmetry.space_group_name_H-M   'P 1'
#
loop_
_entity.id
_entity.type
_entity.pdbx_description
1 polymer ?
#
loop_
_entity_poly.entity_id
_entity_poly.type
_entity_poly.pdbx_seq_one_letter_code
_entity_poly.pdbx_strand_id
1 'polypeptide(L)'
;MASEMEDLVAARPLVGAALRHQNQCFSGLRIALSDISPSNCDAVFISSILIMACGIVSPLLPTGVGDQATPAAESVLRIVDYMNGISSIVQLSRQWIVQGPLSKIFGVFEPKPSSMNGWAPAQELRNLMDTVVSPASYKHTILDRAIQGLEKAFRRDHCTVVWVIRVDPEFIDELRRGEPAAMMIFMHWGVLLYIMDDMWWKRLLYASVVVDAFPGMGHTLTALASIKERDPETPELLADLKTLPDSELTPVGTLIKTILLLENTTGPSQDLTTVYKAPGPLGSPECFSDTCCVWKYIADEMETDFKGPTGRCNIFAREAVRLGFHDAGTWSKTQGGGGADGSFVLTGEIARPENRGLEEINNKMWQYYHKYHKYGAGMADLIQMGATVGAVVCPLGPRIRSFVGRNDSSVPAPEGRLPLATQDAVPLIELFEDKTIDRGDLITLLGAHTIGQQRFEDTTRAGDPHDNTPGVWDTNFYRATVRNDTAKRIFKFHSDVSIARYEESLPLWGAFSDPVTGLTFWNHGYSAAYIRLSILGVPHINNLIECTGVLPLRISNYTAPDEKEVDEWLNSDRAPMREEAVLMMNGESLKREVNGY
;
A
#
# COMPACT_ATOMS: atom_id res chain seq x y z
N MET A 1 26.39 12.47 10.10
CA MET A 1 27.43 13.04 9.21
C MET A 1 27.69 12.15 8.02
N ALA A 2 28.58 11.13 8.06
CA ALA A 2 28.85 10.30 6.87
C ALA A 2 27.61 9.56 6.33
N SER A 3 26.69 9.18 7.21
CA SER A 3 25.39 8.55 6.89
C SER A 3 24.35 9.48 6.25
N GLU A 4 24.62 10.79 6.18
CA GLU A 4 23.70 11.82 5.71
C GLU A 4 24.25 12.54 4.46
N MET A 5 25.39 12.08 3.94
CA MET A 5 26.05 12.68 2.78
C MET A 5 25.69 11.91 1.51
N GLU A 6 25.19 12.63 0.50
CA GLU A 6 24.89 12.07 -0.83
C GLU A 6 26.18 11.77 -1.62
N ASP A 7 27.25 12.56 -1.41
CA ASP A 7 28.55 12.34 -2.03
C ASP A 7 29.35 11.26 -1.27
N LEU A 8 29.36 10.05 -1.84
CA LEU A 8 30.07 8.89 -1.33
C LEU A 8 31.60 9.05 -1.29
N VAL A 9 32.17 9.95 -2.10
CA VAL A 9 33.62 10.22 -2.11
C VAL A 9 33.97 11.13 -0.93
N ALA A 10 33.15 12.15 -0.67
CA ALA A 10 33.31 13.05 0.47
C ALA A 10 33.03 12.37 1.83
N ALA A 11 32.23 11.31 1.86
CA ALA A 11 31.94 10.56 3.09
C ALA A 11 33.10 9.68 3.59
N ARG A 12 33.99 9.20 2.71
CA ARG A 12 35.06 8.22 3.03
C ARG A 12 36.01 8.63 4.16
N PRO A 13 36.55 9.87 4.21
CA PRO A 13 37.46 10.27 5.29
C PRO A 13 36.78 10.24 6.68
N LEU A 14 35.48 10.53 6.73
CA LEU A 14 34.68 10.49 7.95
C LEU A 14 34.42 9.05 8.42
N VAL A 15 34.13 8.13 7.48
CA VAL A 15 34.00 6.69 7.76
C VAL A 15 35.32 6.14 8.31
N GLY A 16 36.45 6.49 7.70
CA GLY A 16 37.77 6.09 8.18
C GLY A 16 38.10 6.64 9.58
N ALA A 17 37.66 7.86 9.92
CA ALA A 17 37.81 8.40 11.26
C ALA A 17 36.91 7.68 12.28
N ALA A 18 35.66 7.40 11.93
CA ALA A 18 34.72 6.67 12.76
C ALA A 18 35.22 5.25 13.09
N LEU A 19 35.72 4.51 12.10
CA LEU A 19 36.30 3.18 12.28
C LEU A 19 37.51 3.20 13.23
N ARG A 20 38.37 4.22 13.17
CA ARG A 20 39.49 4.38 14.10
C ARG A 20 39.00 4.60 15.53
N HIS A 21 38.00 5.45 15.73
CA HIS A 21 37.41 5.67 17.06
C HIS A 21 36.70 4.42 17.59
N GLN A 22 36.00 3.68 16.72
CA GLN A 22 35.39 2.41 17.09
C GLN A 22 36.43 1.38 17.54
N ASN A 23 37.53 1.22 16.79
CA ASN A 23 38.60 0.28 17.14
C ASN A 23 39.30 0.66 18.45
N GLN A 24 39.51 1.96 18.70
CA GLN A 24 40.03 2.45 19.99
C GLN A 24 39.06 2.17 21.14
N CYS A 25 37.77 2.44 20.94
CA CYS A 25 36.72 2.14 21.91
C CYS A 25 36.65 0.64 22.23
N PHE A 26 36.73 -0.22 21.21
CA PHE A 26 36.74 -1.68 21.36
C PHE A 26 37.93 -2.18 22.20
N SER A 27 39.13 -1.61 21.97
CA SER A 27 40.31 -1.93 22.78
C SER A 27 40.12 -1.52 24.24
N GLY A 28 39.55 -0.34 24.51
CA GLY A 28 39.25 0.13 25.86
C GLY A 28 38.18 -0.72 26.55
N LEU A 29 37.11 -1.05 25.83
CA LEU A 29 36.02 -1.90 26.33
C LEU A 29 36.55 -3.29 26.69
N ARG A 30 37.40 -3.91 25.85
CA ARG A 30 37.99 -5.23 26.14
C ARG A 30 38.77 -5.26 27.46
N ILE A 31 39.48 -4.18 27.79
CA ILE A 31 40.19 -4.05 29.06
C ILE A 31 39.18 -3.90 30.21
N ALA A 32 38.18 -3.02 30.06
CA ALA A 32 37.16 -2.78 31.07
C ALA A 32 36.28 -4.01 31.38
N LEU A 33 36.05 -4.89 30.40
CA LEU A 33 35.31 -6.15 30.58
C LEU A 33 36.02 -7.14 31.52
N SER A 34 37.32 -6.99 31.76
CA SER A 34 38.04 -7.87 32.69
C SER A 34 37.79 -7.55 34.16
N ASP A 35 37.27 -6.35 34.47
CA ASP A 35 36.98 -5.89 35.83
C ASP A 35 35.78 -4.90 35.83
N ILE A 36 34.57 -5.46 35.72
CA ILE A 36 33.34 -4.67 35.78
C ILE A 36 33.04 -4.35 37.26
N SER A 37 32.84 -3.07 37.57
CA SER A 37 32.63 -2.55 38.92
C SER A 37 31.51 -1.51 38.95
N PRO A 38 31.02 -1.10 40.14
CA PRO A 38 29.99 -0.08 40.25
C PRO A 38 30.37 1.26 39.58
N SER A 39 31.66 1.61 39.52
CA SER A 39 32.13 2.90 38.99
C SER A 39 32.26 2.93 37.46
N ASN A 40 32.29 1.78 36.78
CA ASN A 40 32.46 1.69 35.33
C ASN A 40 31.30 0.99 34.59
N CYS A 41 30.37 0.36 35.31
CA CYS A 41 29.32 -0.47 34.71
C CYS A 41 28.42 0.28 33.71
N ASP A 42 28.01 1.51 34.01
CA ASP A 42 27.19 2.33 33.11
C ASP A 42 27.94 2.66 31.82
N ALA A 43 29.24 2.99 31.93
CA ALA A 43 30.08 3.32 30.79
C ALA A 43 30.36 2.08 29.91
N VAL A 44 30.61 0.92 30.53
CA VAL A 44 30.77 -0.37 29.83
C VAL A 44 29.50 -0.72 29.07
N PHE A 45 28.33 -0.56 29.70
CA PHE A 45 27.03 -0.85 29.08
C PHE A 45 26.74 0.07 27.88
N ILE A 46 26.85 1.39 28.06
CA ILE A 46 26.58 2.36 26.97
C ILE A 46 27.60 2.19 25.83
N SER A 47 28.88 1.98 26.15
CA SER A 47 29.91 1.75 25.13
C SER A 47 29.62 0.49 24.32
N SER A 48 29.07 -0.56 24.93
CA SER A 48 28.70 -1.79 24.24
C SER A 48 27.51 -1.59 23.28
N ILE A 49 26.51 -0.79 23.68
CA ILE A 49 25.39 -0.40 22.78
C ILE A 49 25.90 0.43 21.60
N LEU A 50 26.80 1.40 21.86
CA LEU A 50 27.37 2.24 20.80
C LEU A 50 28.26 1.44 19.85
N ILE A 51 29.05 0.48 20.37
CA ILE A 51 29.85 -0.43 19.55
C ILE A 51 28.98 -1.34 18.70
N MET A 52 27.87 -1.85 19.24
CA MET A 52 26.88 -2.60 18.46
C MET A 52 26.33 -1.73 17.32
N ALA A 53 25.86 -0.51 17.62
CA ALA A 53 25.35 0.41 16.59
C ALA A 53 26.40 0.71 15.51
N CYS A 54 27.65 1.02 15.90
CA CYS A 54 28.74 1.25 14.95
C CYS A 54 29.14 -0.01 14.18
N GLY A 55 29.10 -1.19 14.81
CA GLY A 55 29.39 -2.48 14.18
C GLY A 55 28.38 -2.87 13.11
N ILE A 56 27.15 -2.38 13.23
CA ILE A 56 26.08 -2.58 12.26
C ILE A 56 26.13 -1.53 11.15
N VAL A 57 26.42 -0.28 11.49
CA VAL A 57 26.47 0.84 10.55
C VAL A 57 27.71 0.79 9.65
N SER A 58 28.88 0.41 10.20
CA SER A 58 30.15 0.52 9.47
C SER A 58 30.26 -0.33 8.20
N PRO A 59 29.76 -1.58 8.15
CA PRO A 59 29.74 -2.38 6.92
C PRO A 59 28.84 -1.82 5.81
N LEU A 60 27.89 -0.94 6.15
CA LEU A 60 26.94 -0.33 5.21
C LEU A 60 27.47 0.99 4.63
N LEU A 61 28.66 1.43 5.06
CA LEU A 61 29.28 2.68 4.63
C LEU A 61 30.47 2.39 3.70
N PRO A 62 30.69 3.22 2.66
CA PRO A 62 31.68 2.92 1.63
C PRO A 62 33.11 2.97 2.19
N THR A 63 33.80 1.83 2.21
CA THR A 63 35.20 1.70 2.63
C THR A 63 36.20 1.55 1.48
N GLY A 64 35.76 1.17 0.27
CA GLY A 64 36.61 0.99 -0.91
C GLY A 64 35.84 0.86 -2.22
N VAL A 65 36.54 0.94 -3.36
CA VAL A 65 35.96 0.70 -4.70
C VAL A 65 35.97 -0.81 -4.95
N GLY A 66 34.80 -1.45 -4.87
CA GLY A 66 34.61 -2.86 -5.24
C GLY A 66 34.22 -3.84 -4.13
N ASP A 67 33.86 -3.39 -2.92
CA ASP A 67 33.37 -4.29 -1.87
C ASP A 67 31.97 -4.82 -2.22
N GLN A 68 31.79 -6.15 -2.14
CA GLN A 68 30.48 -6.79 -2.24
C GLN A 68 29.72 -6.64 -0.92
N ALA A 69 28.39 -6.48 -1.01
CA ALA A 69 27.51 -6.47 0.15
C ALA A 69 27.68 -7.75 0.98
N THR A 70 27.79 -7.62 2.30
CA THR A 70 27.90 -8.77 3.20
C THR A 70 26.59 -9.57 3.18
N PRO A 71 26.61 -10.91 3.07
CA PRO A 71 25.38 -11.71 3.10
C PRO A 71 24.57 -11.48 4.38
N ALA A 72 23.26 -11.36 4.22
CA ALA A 72 22.33 -10.98 5.28
C ALA A 72 22.34 -11.83 6.55
N ALA A 73 22.52 -13.15 6.37
CA ALA A 73 22.63 -14.07 7.49
C ALA A 73 23.84 -13.72 8.37
N GLU A 74 24.93 -13.24 7.77
CA GLU A 74 26.13 -12.83 8.49
C GLU A 74 25.91 -11.51 9.25
N SER A 75 25.13 -10.58 8.69
CA SER A 75 24.73 -9.33 9.36
C SER A 75 23.85 -9.59 10.58
N VAL A 76 22.83 -10.44 10.45
CA VAL A 76 21.94 -10.82 11.57
C VAL A 76 22.72 -11.57 12.66
N LEU A 77 23.62 -12.48 12.29
CA LEU A 77 24.45 -13.21 13.25
C LEU A 77 25.39 -12.27 14.04
N ARG A 78 25.97 -11.26 13.39
CA ARG A 78 26.77 -10.23 14.07
C ARG A 78 25.94 -9.43 15.09
N ILE A 79 24.70 -9.06 14.73
CA ILE A 79 23.79 -8.37 15.65
C ILE A 79 23.47 -9.27 16.86
N VAL A 80 23.16 -10.53 16.60
CA VAL A 80 22.91 -11.55 17.63
C VAL A 80 24.12 -11.72 18.57
N ASP A 81 25.34 -11.71 18.05
CA ASP A 81 26.55 -11.83 18.88
C ASP A 81 26.78 -10.58 19.76
N TYR A 82 26.51 -9.38 19.24
CA TYR A 82 26.50 -8.16 20.06
C TYR A 82 25.42 -8.20 21.14
N MET A 83 24.20 -8.65 20.80
CA MET A 83 23.09 -8.79 21.74
C MET A 83 23.44 -9.74 22.88
N ASN A 84 24.05 -10.89 22.57
CA ASN A 84 24.52 -11.85 23.58
C ASN A 84 25.58 -11.24 24.50
N GLY A 85 26.56 -10.53 23.93
CA GLY A 85 27.59 -9.84 24.70
C GLY A 85 27.02 -8.78 25.65
N ILE A 86 26.10 -7.95 25.17
CA ILE A 86 25.44 -6.93 26.00
C ILE A 86 24.55 -7.58 27.07
N SER A 87 23.82 -8.65 26.75
CA SER A 87 23.02 -9.40 27.71
C SER A 87 23.87 -9.96 28.86
N SER A 88 25.04 -10.52 28.56
CA SER A 88 25.99 -10.98 29.59
C SER A 88 26.51 -9.84 30.47
N ILE A 89 26.84 -8.68 29.88
CA ILE A 89 27.27 -7.49 30.63
C ILE A 89 26.16 -7.03 31.58
N VAL A 90 24.91 -6.96 31.09
CA VAL A 90 23.75 -6.56 31.89
C VAL A 90 23.53 -7.56 33.02
N GLN A 91 23.60 -8.86 32.79
CA GLN A 91 23.43 -9.87 33.84
C GLN A 91 24.46 -9.70 34.97
N LEU A 92 25.73 -9.43 34.63
CA LEU A 92 26.80 -9.25 35.61
C LEU A 92 26.70 -7.93 36.39
N SER A 93 26.22 -6.87 35.75
CA SER A 93 26.24 -5.50 36.29
C SER A 93 24.87 -4.95 36.70
N ARG A 94 23.80 -5.74 36.52
CA ARG A 94 22.40 -5.32 36.73
C ARG A 94 22.20 -4.57 38.03
N GLN A 95 22.71 -5.13 39.13
CA GLN A 95 22.55 -4.58 40.48
C GLN A 95 23.11 -3.16 40.62
N TRP A 96 24.15 -2.82 39.86
CA TRP A 96 24.77 -1.49 39.88
C TRP A 96 24.06 -0.54 38.91
N ILE A 97 23.75 -1.00 37.69
CA ILE A 97 23.06 -0.20 36.67
C ILE A 97 21.67 0.26 37.15
N VAL A 98 20.91 -0.61 37.83
CA VAL A 98 19.57 -0.24 38.35
C VAL A 98 19.63 0.75 39.51
N GLN A 99 20.78 0.87 40.18
CA GLN A 99 21.02 1.86 41.24
C GLN A 99 21.68 3.14 40.70
N GLY A 100 22.15 3.10 39.46
CA GLY A 100 22.88 4.16 38.80
C GLY A 100 22.00 5.12 37.98
N PRO A 101 22.64 6.05 37.24
CA PRO A 101 21.97 7.05 36.40
C PRO A 101 21.14 6.43 35.27
N LEU A 102 21.45 5.20 34.85
CA LEU A 102 20.72 4.48 33.81
C LEU A 102 19.49 3.72 34.32
N SER A 103 19.20 3.79 35.63
CA SER A 103 18.05 3.10 36.26
C SER A 103 16.71 3.32 35.54
N LYS A 104 16.46 4.51 34.98
CA LYS A 104 15.24 4.83 34.22
C LYS A 104 15.08 4.02 32.94
N ILE A 105 16.18 3.54 32.35
CA ILE A 105 16.20 2.66 31.17
C ILE A 105 15.80 1.22 31.58
N PHE A 106 16.02 0.86 32.85
CA PHE A 106 15.78 -0.48 33.40
C PHE A 106 14.54 -0.58 34.32
N GLY A 107 13.97 0.55 34.74
CA GLY A 107 12.82 0.62 35.62
C GLY A 107 11.52 0.10 34.98
N VAL A 108 10.61 -0.36 35.83
CA VAL A 108 9.19 -0.54 35.51
C VAL A 108 8.55 0.83 35.67
N PHE A 109 8.04 1.43 34.59
CA PHE A 109 7.14 2.58 34.71
C PHE A 109 5.85 2.09 35.39
N GLU A 110 5.35 2.82 36.40
CA GLU A 110 4.00 2.58 36.89
C GLU A 110 3.03 2.65 35.72
N PRO A 111 2.11 1.67 35.58
CA PRO A 111 1.14 1.70 34.49
C PRO A 111 0.28 2.95 34.66
N LYS A 112 0.44 3.92 33.74
CA LYS A 112 -0.63 4.89 33.55
C LYS A 112 -1.84 4.11 33.03
N PRO A 113 -3.01 4.22 33.68
CA PRO A 113 -4.22 3.71 33.07
C PRO A 113 -4.54 4.62 31.90
N SER A 114 -4.21 4.19 30.69
CA SER A 114 -4.63 4.90 29.48
C SER A 114 -5.08 3.93 28.40
N SER A 115 -6.30 4.18 28.00
CA SER A 115 -7.11 3.65 26.91
C SER A 115 -6.48 3.84 25.52
N MET A 116 -5.27 3.31 25.29
CA MET A 116 -4.74 3.12 23.95
C MET A 116 -4.98 1.67 23.52
N ASN A 117 -5.78 1.50 22.48
CA ASN A 117 -6.02 0.21 21.83
C ASN A 117 -4.68 -0.43 21.42
N GLY A 118 -4.59 -1.77 21.51
CA GLY A 118 -3.35 -2.53 21.36
C GLY A 118 -2.56 -2.25 20.06
N TRP A 119 -1.28 -2.63 20.04
CA TRP A 119 -0.44 -2.59 18.84
C TRP A 119 -1.00 -3.61 17.83
N ALA A 120 -1.79 -3.14 16.85
CA ALA A 120 -2.48 -4.01 15.89
C ALA A 120 -1.60 -5.08 15.21
N PRO A 121 -0.34 -4.79 14.83
CA PRO A 121 0.60 -5.81 14.32
C PRO A 121 0.91 -6.96 15.28
N ALA A 122 0.74 -6.78 16.59
CA ALA A 122 0.98 -7.84 17.57
C ALA A 122 -0.03 -8.99 17.43
N GLN A 123 -1.29 -8.66 17.14
CA GLN A 123 -2.32 -9.67 16.93
C GLN A 123 -2.10 -10.40 15.60
N GLU A 124 -1.67 -9.67 14.57
CA GLU A 124 -1.34 -10.24 13.27
C GLU A 124 -0.13 -11.18 13.35
N LEU A 125 0.93 -10.78 14.07
CA LEU A 125 2.08 -11.65 14.35
C LEU A 125 1.70 -12.92 15.10
N ARG A 126 0.80 -12.83 16.08
CA ARG A 126 0.30 -14.02 16.81
C ARG A 126 -0.51 -14.93 15.91
N ASN A 127 -1.41 -14.36 15.11
CA ASN A 127 -2.20 -15.14 14.14
C ASN A 127 -1.29 -15.86 13.13
N LEU A 128 -0.26 -15.17 12.61
CA LEU A 128 0.72 -15.77 11.71
C LEU A 128 1.54 -16.86 12.42
N MET A 129 2.02 -16.59 13.63
CA MET A 129 2.75 -17.57 14.45
C MET A 129 1.91 -18.83 14.68
N ASP A 130 0.60 -18.71 14.95
CA ASP A 130 -0.31 -19.84 15.16
C ASP A 130 -0.47 -20.73 13.91
N THR A 131 -0.16 -20.22 12.71
CA THR A 131 -0.18 -21.02 11.48
C THR A 131 1.06 -21.90 11.29
N VAL A 132 2.20 -21.52 11.90
CA VAL A 132 3.51 -22.15 11.66
C VAL A 132 4.10 -22.81 12.91
N VAL A 133 3.65 -22.44 14.10
CA VAL A 133 4.12 -22.97 15.38
C VAL A 133 2.92 -23.42 16.21
N SER A 134 2.96 -24.67 16.70
CA SER A 134 1.87 -25.22 17.53
C SER A 134 1.66 -24.39 18.81
N PRO A 135 0.42 -23.95 19.11
CA PRO A 135 0.12 -23.12 20.29
C PRO A 135 0.48 -23.75 21.64
N ALA A 136 0.52 -25.09 21.70
CA ALA A 136 0.90 -25.81 22.92
C ALA A 136 2.42 -25.99 23.07
N SER A 137 3.22 -25.52 22.11
CA SER A 137 4.67 -25.72 22.11
C SER A 137 5.41 -24.73 22.99
N TYR A 138 6.53 -25.17 23.56
CA TYR A 138 7.44 -24.30 24.29
C TYR A 138 7.99 -23.16 23.42
N LYS A 139 8.19 -23.43 22.11
CA LYS A 139 8.61 -22.43 21.11
C LYS A 139 7.59 -21.29 20.99
N HIS A 140 6.30 -21.62 20.91
CA HIS A 140 5.23 -20.63 20.85
C HIS A 140 5.26 -19.68 22.04
N THR A 141 5.46 -20.22 23.25
CA THR A 141 5.57 -19.42 24.47
C THR A 141 6.76 -18.45 24.43
N ILE A 142 7.91 -18.86 23.88
CA ILE A 142 9.09 -18.01 23.73
C ILE A 142 8.82 -16.85 22.76
N LEU A 143 8.22 -17.16 21.60
CA LEU A 143 7.90 -16.18 20.57
C LEU A 143 6.83 -15.19 21.04
N ASP A 144 5.79 -15.65 21.74
CA ASP A 144 4.74 -14.77 22.28
C ASP A 144 5.30 -13.77 23.31
N ARG A 145 6.23 -14.20 24.19
CA ARG A 145 6.91 -13.28 25.12
C ARG A 145 7.72 -12.21 24.39
N ALA A 146 8.37 -12.56 23.28
CA ALA A 146 9.09 -11.62 22.45
C ALA A 146 8.13 -10.56 21.84
N ILE A 147 6.95 -10.99 21.34
CA ILE A 147 5.88 -10.11 20.86
C ILE A 147 5.36 -9.20 21.98
N GLN A 148 5.11 -9.73 23.19
CA GLN A 148 4.70 -8.93 24.35
C GLN A 148 5.74 -7.87 24.73
N GLY A 149 7.03 -8.19 24.57
CA GLY A 149 8.11 -7.23 24.74
C GLY A 149 8.02 -6.06 23.76
N LEU A 150 7.67 -6.33 22.50
CA LEU A 150 7.50 -5.29 21.47
C LEU A 150 6.27 -4.43 21.71
N GLU A 151 5.17 -5.03 22.18
CA GLU A 151 3.98 -4.26 22.59
C GLU A 151 4.29 -3.27 23.73
N LYS A 152 5.12 -3.69 24.70
CA LYS A 152 5.61 -2.80 25.77
C LYS A 152 6.52 -1.70 25.23
N ALA A 153 7.40 -2.03 24.29
CA ALA A 153 8.23 -1.02 23.60
C ALA A 153 7.35 -0.01 22.84
N PHE A 154 6.32 -0.47 22.12
CA PHE A 154 5.37 0.37 21.38
C PHE A 154 4.60 1.34 22.29
N ARG A 155 4.17 0.90 23.47
CA ARG A 155 3.54 1.76 24.47
C ARG A 155 4.50 2.76 25.14
N ARG A 156 5.78 2.72 24.78
CA ARG A 156 6.87 3.46 25.44
C ARG A 156 7.02 3.11 26.92
N ASP A 157 6.59 1.91 27.32
CA ASP A 157 6.82 1.39 28.67
C ASP A 157 8.33 1.20 28.91
N HIS A 158 9.10 0.93 27.84
CA HIS A 158 10.57 0.85 27.82
C HIS A 158 11.14 1.36 26.48
N CYS A 159 12.45 1.68 26.44
CA CYS A 159 13.15 2.04 25.20
C CYS A 159 13.21 0.86 24.22
N THR A 160 12.94 1.11 22.93
CA THR A 160 12.89 0.06 21.90
C THR A 160 14.26 -0.62 21.71
N VAL A 161 15.37 0.12 21.85
CA VAL A 161 16.73 -0.44 21.83
C VAL A 161 16.97 -1.42 22.98
N VAL A 162 16.23 -1.31 24.09
CA VAL A 162 16.40 -2.18 25.26
C VAL A 162 15.65 -3.50 25.09
N TRP A 163 14.75 -3.62 24.11
CA TRP A 163 14.05 -4.87 23.84
C TRP A 163 15.02 -6.01 23.53
N VAL A 164 16.05 -5.76 22.70
CA VAL A 164 17.04 -6.77 22.30
C VAL A 164 17.88 -7.33 23.43
N ILE A 165 17.96 -6.64 24.56
CA ILE A 165 18.71 -7.11 25.75
C ILE A 165 17.78 -7.74 26.81
N ARG A 166 16.47 -7.79 26.54
CA ARG A 166 15.44 -8.34 27.45
C ARG A 166 14.72 -9.56 26.88
N VAL A 167 14.92 -9.87 25.60
CA VAL A 167 14.38 -11.09 25.00
C VAL A 167 15.04 -12.33 25.61
N ASP A 168 14.25 -13.42 25.70
CA ASP A 168 14.70 -14.69 26.25
C ASP A 168 15.90 -15.23 25.43
N PRO A 169 16.97 -15.77 26.05
CA PRO A 169 18.10 -16.36 25.31
C PRO A 169 17.67 -17.43 24.30
N GLU A 170 16.61 -18.17 24.61
CA GLU A 170 16.02 -19.18 23.73
C GLU A 170 15.40 -18.57 22.46
N PHE A 171 14.91 -17.33 22.51
CA PHE A 171 14.47 -16.59 21.32
C PHE A 171 15.66 -16.26 20.41
N ILE A 172 16.80 -15.92 21.00
CA ILE A 172 18.05 -15.65 20.26
C ILE A 172 18.56 -16.92 19.57
N ASP A 173 18.40 -18.09 20.19
CA ASP A 173 18.75 -19.36 19.57
C ASP A 173 17.85 -19.69 18.38
N GLU A 174 16.55 -19.39 18.44
CA GLU A 174 15.64 -19.54 17.30
C GLU A 174 15.98 -18.55 16.16
N LEU A 175 16.37 -17.31 16.48
CA LEU A 175 16.90 -16.36 15.49
C LEU A 175 18.18 -16.87 14.82
N ARG A 176 19.12 -17.42 15.60
CA ARG A 176 20.37 -18.00 15.08
C ARG A 176 20.11 -19.21 14.17
N ARG A 177 19.04 -19.96 14.44
CA ARG A 177 18.59 -21.09 13.61
C ARG A 177 17.83 -20.66 12.36
N GLY A 178 17.57 -19.37 12.16
CA GLY A 178 16.79 -18.84 11.04
C GLY A 178 15.33 -19.25 11.10
N GLU A 179 14.77 -19.38 12.31
CA GLU A 179 13.35 -19.73 12.46
C GLU A 179 12.47 -18.59 11.93
N PRO A 180 11.55 -18.86 10.98
CA PRO A 180 10.81 -17.79 10.28
C PRO A 180 9.98 -16.88 11.19
N ALA A 181 9.30 -17.41 12.21
CA ALA A 181 8.50 -16.60 13.12
C ALA A 181 9.36 -15.72 14.03
N ALA A 182 10.50 -16.23 14.51
CA ALA A 182 11.49 -15.46 15.25
C ALA A 182 12.04 -14.30 14.41
N MET A 183 12.39 -14.58 13.15
CA MET A 183 12.85 -13.56 12.21
C MET A 183 11.78 -12.49 11.96
N MET A 184 10.50 -12.88 11.80
CA MET A 184 9.40 -11.92 11.67
C MET A 184 9.23 -10.99 12.87
N ILE A 185 9.34 -11.53 14.09
CA ILE A 185 9.29 -10.73 15.32
C ILE A 185 10.47 -9.75 15.37
N PHE A 186 11.67 -10.21 15.02
CA PHE A 186 12.88 -9.38 14.99
C PHE A 186 12.81 -8.27 13.91
N MET A 187 12.14 -8.52 12.77
CA MET A 187 11.86 -7.49 11.77
C MET A 187 10.96 -6.38 12.32
N HIS A 188 9.92 -6.74 13.08
CA HIS A 188 9.04 -5.75 13.70
C HIS A 188 9.75 -4.90 14.74
N TRP A 189 10.76 -5.45 15.44
CA TRP A 189 11.65 -4.64 16.27
C TRP A 189 12.41 -3.59 15.45
N GLY A 190 12.94 -3.98 14.28
CA GLY A 190 13.60 -3.04 13.35
C GLY A 190 12.65 -1.93 12.86
N VAL A 191 11.39 -2.26 12.57
CA VAL A 191 10.35 -1.28 12.20
C VAL A 191 10.02 -0.35 13.38
N LEU A 192 9.83 -0.88 14.59
CA LEU A 192 9.56 -0.08 15.78
C LEU A 192 10.70 0.90 16.08
N LEU A 193 11.96 0.46 15.93
CA LEU A 193 13.12 1.35 16.07
C LEU A 193 13.11 2.49 15.06
N TYR A 194 12.72 2.22 13.82
CA TYR A 194 12.66 3.24 12.77
C TYR A 194 11.59 4.32 13.06
N ILE A 195 10.43 3.92 13.57
CA ILE A 195 9.29 4.85 13.78
C ILE A 195 9.30 5.53 15.15
N MET A 196 9.93 4.95 16.18
CA MET A 196 9.73 5.41 17.57
C MET A 196 10.85 6.27 18.15
N ASP A 197 12.11 6.06 17.73
CA ASP A 197 13.26 6.66 18.40
C ASP A 197 14.00 7.67 17.49
N ASP A 198 14.41 8.81 18.06
CA ASP A 198 15.20 9.86 17.39
C ASP A 198 16.70 9.53 17.38
N MET A 199 17.05 8.31 16.96
CA MET A 199 18.44 7.85 16.87
C MET A 199 19.02 8.06 15.47
N TRP A 200 20.23 8.62 15.42
CA TRP A 200 20.92 8.95 14.16
C TRP A 200 21.19 7.73 13.25
N TRP A 201 21.26 6.52 13.81
CA TRP A 201 21.53 5.27 13.07
C TRP A 201 20.26 4.49 12.68
N LYS A 202 19.05 4.99 12.98
CA LYS A 202 17.80 4.26 12.74
C LYS A 202 17.58 3.84 11.28
N ARG A 203 18.00 4.66 10.32
CA ARG A 203 17.88 4.40 8.87
C ARG A 203 18.77 3.25 8.38
N LEU A 204 19.94 3.08 8.99
CA LEU A 204 20.96 2.12 8.56
C LEU A 204 20.82 0.76 9.26
N LEU A 205 20.45 0.74 10.55
CA LEU A 205 20.09 -0.51 11.22
C LEU A 205 18.87 -1.18 10.55
N TYR A 206 17.87 -0.37 10.21
CA TYR A 206 16.71 -0.80 9.44
C TYR A 206 17.11 -1.45 8.10
N ALA A 207 18.04 -0.83 7.36
CA ALA A 207 18.55 -1.39 6.12
C ALA A 207 19.20 -2.77 6.35
N SER A 208 20.11 -2.93 7.32
CA SER A 208 20.76 -4.24 7.58
C SER A 208 19.83 -5.35 8.07
N VAL A 209 18.79 -5.01 8.84
CA VAL A 209 17.88 -5.99 9.46
C VAL A 209 16.76 -6.40 8.51
N VAL A 210 16.31 -5.49 7.65
CA VAL A 210 15.08 -5.63 6.85
C VAL A 210 15.37 -5.78 5.34
N VAL A 211 16.38 -5.09 4.78
CA VAL A 211 16.73 -5.17 3.34
C VAL A 211 17.49 -6.46 3.02
N ASP A 212 18.46 -6.80 3.87
CA ASP A 212 19.37 -7.91 3.56
C ASP A 212 18.72 -9.26 3.87
N ALA A 213 17.98 -9.40 4.99
CA ALA A 213 17.47 -10.69 5.49
C ALA A 213 16.50 -11.42 4.53
N PHE A 214 15.91 -10.73 3.57
CA PHE A 214 15.07 -11.31 2.50
C PHE A 214 15.26 -10.56 1.17
N PRO A 215 15.75 -11.22 0.11
CA PRO A 215 15.80 -10.65 -1.24
C PRO A 215 14.37 -10.26 -1.69
N GLY A 216 14.14 -8.96 -1.91
CA GLY A 216 12.82 -8.41 -2.29
C GLY A 216 12.42 -7.17 -1.50
N MET A 217 12.80 -7.08 -0.21
CA MET A 217 12.44 -5.92 0.61
C MET A 217 13.21 -4.63 0.24
N GLY A 218 14.36 -4.71 -0.44
CA GLY A 218 15.02 -3.52 -1.00
C GLY A 218 14.11 -2.71 -1.95
N HIS A 219 13.26 -3.40 -2.72
CA HIS A 219 12.27 -2.76 -3.61
C HIS A 219 11.10 -2.17 -2.82
N THR A 220 10.59 -2.88 -1.81
CA THR A 220 9.59 -2.40 -0.85
C THR A 220 10.05 -1.16 -0.06
N LEU A 221 11.35 -1.03 0.21
CA LEU A 221 11.91 0.07 0.99
C LEU A 221 12.30 1.28 0.15
N THR A 222 12.77 1.05 -1.08
CA THR A 222 12.79 2.10 -2.09
C THR A 222 11.37 2.58 -2.39
N ALA A 223 10.36 1.70 -2.31
CA ALA A 223 8.95 2.07 -2.41
C ALA A 223 8.46 2.96 -1.28
N LEU A 224 8.72 2.59 -0.03
CA LEU A 224 8.32 3.39 1.14
C LEU A 224 9.09 4.71 1.19
N ALA A 225 10.35 4.71 0.75
CA ALA A 225 11.13 5.91 0.54
C ALA A 225 10.59 6.73 -0.63
N SER A 226 10.19 6.16 -1.77
CA SER A 226 9.59 6.86 -2.92
C SER A 226 8.14 7.29 -2.71
N ILE A 227 7.41 6.64 -1.78
CA ILE A 227 6.10 7.09 -1.29
C ILE A 227 6.29 8.29 -0.35
N LYS A 228 7.39 8.36 0.42
CA LYS A 228 7.79 9.53 1.21
C LYS A 228 8.51 10.62 0.40
N GLU A 229 9.23 10.23 -0.64
CA GLU A 229 9.91 11.04 -1.67
C GLU A 229 9.00 11.13 -2.91
N ARG A 230 7.68 11.29 -2.71
CA ARG A 230 6.89 11.97 -3.72
C ARG A 230 7.57 13.31 -4.01
N ASP A 231 7.67 13.66 -5.28
CA ASP A 231 8.25 14.92 -5.73
C ASP A 231 7.71 16.07 -4.85
N PRO A 232 8.55 16.84 -4.15
CA PRO A 232 8.11 17.81 -3.14
C PRO A 232 7.46 19.08 -3.70
N GLU A 233 6.68 18.99 -4.78
CA GLU A 233 5.54 19.88 -4.93
C GLU A 233 4.40 19.33 -4.05
N THR A 234 4.29 19.87 -2.84
CA THR A 234 3.21 19.62 -1.87
C THR A 234 1.89 19.21 -2.54
N PRO A 235 1.26 18.06 -2.19
CA PRO A 235 0.06 17.58 -2.87
C PRO A 235 -0.95 18.71 -3.00
N GLU A 236 -1.24 19.11 -4.24
CA GLU A 236 -2.03 20.33 -4.47
C GLU A 236 -3.44 20.11 -3.92
N LEU A 237 -3.87 20.94 -2.96
CA LEU A 237 -5.25 20.91 -2.48
C LEU A 237 -6.20 21.44 -3.55
N LEU A 238 -7.37 20.84 -3.64
CA LEU A 238 -8.38 21.13 -4.65
C LEU A 238 -9.49 22.02 -4.07
N ALA A 239 -10.08 22.84 -4.93
CA ALA A 239 -11.31 23.59 -4.67
C ALA A 239 -11.37 24.29 -3.30
N ASP A 240 -12.47 24.12 -2.57
CA ASP A 240 -12.70 24.73 -1.26
C ASP A 240 -11.70 24.28 -0.18
N LEU A 241 -11.15 23.06 -0.26
CA LEU A 241 -10.09 22.60 0.65
C LEU A 241 -8.79 23.41 0.51
N LYS A 242 -8.56 24.04 -0.64
CA LYS A 242 -7.40 24.93 -0.88
C LYS A 242 -7.58 26.27 -0.18
N THR A 243 -8.81 26.75 -0.04
CA THR A 243 -9.11 28.13 0.40
C THR A 243 -9.64 28.23 1.82
N LEU A 244 -10.30 27.18 2.33
CA LEU A 244 -10.88 27.18 3.67
C LEU A 244 -9.80 27.00 4.75
N PRO A 245 -9.87 27.75 5.86
CA PRO A 245 -9.03 27.48 7.02
C PRO A 245 -9.45 26.17 7.72
N ASP A 246 -8.53 25.52 8.41
CA ASP A 246 -8.78 24.23 9.09
C ASP A 246 -9.95 24.28 10.08
N SER A 247 -10.22 25.45 10.68
CA SER A 247 -11.36 25.66 11.60
C SER A 247 -12.73 25.60 10.92
N GLU A 248 -12.80 25.71 9.60
CA GLU A 248 -14.03 25.66 8.79
C GLU A 248 -14.19 24.32 8.06
N LEU A 249 -13.22 23.41 8.19
CA LEU A 249 -13.31 22.08 7.61
C LEU A 249 -14.32 21.22 8.37
N THR A 250 -15.22 20.58 7.63
CA THR A 250 -16.06 19.52 8.18
C THR A 250 -15.19 18.30 8.51
N PRO A 251 -15.72 17.31 9.26
CA PRO A 251 -15.01 16.04 9.44
C PRO A 251 -14.66 15.36 8.11
N VAL A 252 -15.55 15.45 7.10
CA VAL A 252 -15.30 14.90 5.75
C VAL A 252 -14.22 15.69 5.02
N GLY A 253 -14.28 17.03 5.05
CA GLY A 253 -13.25 17.87 4.43
C GLY A 253 -11.87 17.65 5.05
N THR A 254 -11.81 17.50 6.38
CA THR A 254 -10.57 17.18 7.11
C THR A 254 -10.04 15.81 6.71
N LEU A 255 -10.91 14.80 6.61
CA LEU A 255 -10.55 13.45 6.19
C LEU A 255 -10.01 13.44 4.75
N ILE A 256 -10.71 14.07 3.81
CA ILE A 256 -10.28 14.14 2.41
C ILE A 256 -8.94 14.90 2.33
N LYS A 257 -8.83 16.08 2.96
CA LYS A 257 -7.57 16.85 3.01
C LYS A 257 -6.40 16.00 3.49
N THR A 258 -6.60 15.27 4.58
CA THR A 258 -5.59 14.38 5.17
C THR A 258 -5.18 13.26 4.21
N ILE A 259 -6.14 12.63 3.53
CA ILE A 259 -5.88 11.61 2.49
C ILE A 259 -5.10 12.20 1.32
N LEU A 260 -5.47 13.39 0.82
CA LEU A 260 -4.80 14.04 -0.30
C LEU A 260 -3.37 14.47 0.04
N LEU A 261 -3.13 14.87 1.30
CA LEU A 261 -1.80 15.23 1.79
C LEU A 261 -0.98 14.01 2.24
N LEU A 262 -1.56 12.81 2.18
CA LEU A 262 -1.00 11.57 2.73
C LEU A 262 -0.57 11.69 4.21
N GLU A 263 -1.25 12.55 4.95
CA GLU A 263 -1.06 12.67 6.38
C GLU A 263 -1.77 11.49 7.07
N ASN A 264 -1.11 10.83 8.02
CA ASN A 264 -1.70 9.66 8.70
C ASN A 264 -2.45 10.05 9.99
N THR A 265 -3.08 11.23 10.02
CA THR A 265 -3.57 11.89 11.24
C THR A 265 -5.05 11.62 11.52
N THR A 266 -5.90 11.44 10.49
CA THR A 266 -7.36 11.30 10.65
C THR A 266 -7.97 10.03 10.04
N GLY A 267 -7.16 9.13 9.47
CA GLY A 267 -7.59 7.78 9.06
C GLY A 267 -7.11 7.35 7.67
N PRO A 268 -7.14 6.03 7.38
CA PRO A 268 -6.68 5.50 6.09
C PRO A 268 -7.66 5.80 4.94
N SER A 269 -7.14 5.80 3.71
CA SER A 269 -7.90 5.93 2.45
C SER A 269 -8.90 4.78 2.18
N GLN A 270 -8.79 3.69 2.96
CA GLN A 270 -9.70 2.56 2.94
C GLN A 270 -10.51 2.48 4.23
N ASP A 271 -11.73 1.95 4.14
CA ASP A 271 -12.49 1.51 5.31
C ASP A 271 -12.85 0.04 5.14
N LEU A 272 -12.21 -0.82 5.93
CA LEU A 272 -12.34 -2.27 5.79
C LEU A 272 -13.48 -2.87 6.60
N THR A 273 -14.15 -2.09 7.46
CA THR A 273 -14.97 -2.65 8.55
C THR A 273 -16.35 -2.02 8.69
N THR A 274 -16.54 -0.75 8.32
CA THR A 274 -17.81 -0.07 8.53
C THR A 274 -18.89 -0.69 7.66
N VAL A 275 -20.01 -1.10 8.25
CA VAL A 275 -21.17 -1.63 7.52
C VAL A 275 -22.38 -0.75 7.82
N TYR A 276 -23.03 -0.27 6.76
CA TYR A 276 -24.23 0.53 6.84
C TYR A 276 -25.48 -0.36 6.74
N LYS A 277 -26.47 -0.07 7.59
CA LYS A 277 -27.80 -0.69 7.52
C LYS A 277 -28.81 0.41 7.19
N ALA A 278 -29.55 0.22 6.09
CA ALA A 278 -30.59 1.16 5.70
C ALA A 278 -31.61 1.37 6.83
N PRO A 279 -31.97 2.62 7.16
CA PRO A 279 -32.90 2.94 8.25
C PRO A 279 -34.34 2.53 7.94
N GLY A 280 -34.68 2.33 6.67
CA GLY A 280 -35.97 1.87 6.21
C GLY A 280 -35.93 1.46 4.72
N PRO A 281 -37.06 0.97 4.17
CA PRO A 281 -37.17 0.63 2.75
C PRO A 281 -36.89 1.82 1.82
N LEU A 282 -36.38 1.54 0.62
CA LEU A 282 -36.19 2.56 -0.42
C LEU A 282 -37.50 3.34 -0.68
N GLY A 283 -37.43 4.67 -0.55
CA GLY A 283 -38.59 5.55 -0.71
C GLY A 283 -39.43 5.76 0.55
N SER A 284 -39.05 5.18 1.69
CA SER A 284 -39.68 5.52 2.99
C SER A 284 -39.19 6.88 3.50
N PRO A 285 -39.94 7.56 4.39
CA PRO A 285 -39.49 8.82 5.01
C PRO A 285 -38.14 8.69 5.72
N GLU A 286 -37.88 7.56 6.39
CA GLU A 286 -36.61 7.29 7.08
C GLU A 286 -35.46 7.22 6.07
N CYS A 287 -35.67 6.55 4.93
CA CYS A 287 -34.66 6.47 3.88
C CYS A 287 -34.39 7.84 3.23
N PHE A 288 -35.42 8.64 2.98
CA PHE A 288 -35.24 10.00 2.45
C PHE A 288 -34.51 10.94 3.42
N SER A 289 -34.59 10.69 4.72
CA SER A 289 -33.90 11.52 5.73
C SER A 289 -32.41 11.20 5.88
N ASP A 290 -31.93 10.09 5.31
CA ASP A 290 -30.53 9.69 5.35
C ASP A 290 -29.96 9.59 3.93
N THR A 291 -29.05 10.50 3.59
CA THR A 291 -28.43 10.57 2.26
C THR A 291 -27.83 9.24 1.80
N CYS A 292 -27.24 8.44 2.70
CA CYS A 292 -26.59 7.19 2.32
C CYS A 292 -27.58 6.05 2.08
N CYS A 293 -28.86 6.21 2.42
CA CYS A 293 -29.84 5.13 2.30
C CYS A 293 -30.03 4.67 0.84
N VAL A 294 -30.25 5.59 -0.11
CA VAL A 294 -30.38 5.25 -1.53
C VAL A 294 -29.12 4.54 -2.06
N TRP A 295 -27.95 4.98 -1.60
CA TRP A 295 -26.66 4.42 -2.00
C TRP A 295 -26.45 2.99 -1.51
N LYS A 296 -27.10 2.57 -0.42
CA LYS A 296 -27.09 1.16 -0.02
C LYS A 296 -27.78 0.26 -1.04
N TYR A 297 -28.95 0.66 -1.52
CA TYR A 297 -29.68 -0.09 -2.54
C TYR A 297 -28.93 -0.11 -3.87
N ILE A 298 -28.33 1.03 -4.26
CA ILE A 298 -27.49 1.13 -5.45
C ILE A 298 -26.28 0.20 -5.35
N ALA A 299 -25.52 0.27 -4.24
CA ALA A 299 -24.31 -0.53 -4.08
C ALA A 299 -24.59 -2.04 -4.03
N ASP A 300 -25.70 -2.47 -3.41
CA ASP A 300 -26.11 -3.88 -3.38
C ASP A 300 -26.50 -4.40 -4.77
N GLU A 301 -27.18 -3.57 -5.58
CA GLU A 301 -27.51 -3.91 -6.96
C GLU A 301 -26.27 -3.92 -7.85
N MET A 302 -25.38 -2.94 -7.72
CA MET A 302 -24.09 -2.91 -8.41
C MET A 302 -23.23 -4.13 -8.05
N GLU A 303 -23.14 -4.52 -6.77
CA GLU A 303 -22.42 -5.74 -6.35
C GLU A 303 -22.96 -6.98 -7.09
N THR A 304 -24.29 -7.12 -7.13
CA THR A 304 -24.95 -8.22 -7.82
C THR A 304 -24.67 -8.20 -9.32
N ASP A 305 -24.73 -7.02 -9.93
CA ASP A 305 -24.52 -6.83 -11.36
C ASP A 305 -23.05 -6.98 -11.78
N PHE A 306 -22.10 -6.72 -10.88
CA PHE A 306 -20.66 -6.61 -11.20
C PHE A 306 -19.88 -7.91 -10.96
N LYS A 307 -20.48 -8.86 -10.25
CA LYS A 307 -19.83 -10.13 -9.90
C LYS A 307 -20.12 -11.22 -10.93
N GLY A 308 -19.07 -11.80 -11.49
CA GLY A 308 -19.16 -12.98 -12.34
C GLY A 308 -19.35 -14.27 -11.51
N PRO A 309 -19.86 -15.35 -12.13
CA PRO A 309 -20.17 -16.60 -11.42
C PRO A 309 -18.93 -17.31 -10.86
N THR A 310 -17.72 -17.03 -11.37
CA THR A 310 -16.46 -17.58 -10.82
C THR A 310 -15.90 -16.76 -9.65
N GLY A 311 -16.61 -15.72 -9.21
CA GLY A 311 -16.14 -14.76 -8.22
C GLY A 311 -15.26 -13.64 -8.78
N ARG A 312 -14.74 -13.77 -10.02
CA ARG A 312 -14.10 -12.66 -10.74
C ARG A 312 -15.09 -11.52 -10.96
N CYS A 313 -14.59 -10.30 -11.07
CA CYS A 313 -15.44 -9.21 -11.53
C CYS A 313 -15.66 -9.27 -13.05
N ASN A 314 -16.87 -8.89 -13.47
CA ASN A 314 -17.29 -8.96 -14.86
C ASN A 314 -17.07 -7.62 -15.60
N ILE A 315 -17.59 -7.55 -16.82
CA ILE A 315 -17.46 -6.40 -17.72
C ILE A 315 -17.95 -5.10 -17.09
N PHE A 316 -19.08 -5.12 -16.39
CA PHE A 316 -19.64 -3.91 -15.77
C PHE A 316 -18.73 -3.35 -14.69
N ALA A 317 -18.13 -4.21 -13.85
CA ALA A 317 -17.20 -3.77 -12.81
C ALA A 317 -15.98 -3.07 -13.42
N ARG A 318 -15.39 -3.70 -14.44
CA ARG A 318 -14.16 -3.23 -15.12
C ARG A 318 -14.42 -1.92 -15.85
N GLU A 319 -15.53 -1.86 -16.56
CA GLU A 319 -15.96 -0.65 -17.26
C GLU A 319 -16.40 0.46 -16.31
N ALA A 320 -16.95 0.15 -15.13
CA ALA A 320 -17.28 1.17 -14.12
C ALA A 320 -16.02 1.84 -13.57
N VAL A 321 -14.96 1.07 -13.30
CA VAL A 321 -13.66 1.61 -12.90
C VAL A 321 -13.09 2.52 -13.99
N ARG A 322 -13.15 2.08 -15.26
CA ARG A 322 -12.73 2.90 -16.40
C ARG A 322 -13.60 4.15 -16.56
N LEU A 323 -14.91 4.04 -16.44
CA LEU A 323 -15.86 5.15 -16.57
C LEU A 323 -15.61 6.23 -15.50
N GLY A 324 -15.30 5.81 -14.27
CA GLY A 324 -14.90 6.71 -13.19
C GLY A 324 -13.72 7.61 -13.57
N PHE A 325 -12.74 7.05 -14.28
CA PHE A 325 -11.63 7.81 -14.87
C PHE A 325 -12.05 8.64 -16.09
N HIS A 326 -12.83 8.09 -17.02
CA HIS A 326 -13.19 8.81 -18.24
C HIS A 326 -14.10 10.03 -18.00
N ASP A 327 -14.91 10.02 -16.93
CA ASP A 327 -15.66 11.19 -16.46
C ASP A 327 -14.70 12.18 -15.79
N ALA A 328 -14.06 11.76 -14.68
CA ALA A 328 -13.26 12.64 -13.84
C ALA A 328 -11.96 13.16 -14.48
N GLY A 329 -11.35 12.35 -15.33
CA GLY A 329 -10.06 12.59 -15.95
C GLY A 329 -10.08 13.70 -17.00
N THR A 330 -11.23 14.27 -17.32
CA THR A 330 -11.34 15.41 -18.25
C THR A 330 -11.08 16.77 -17.58
N TRP A 331 -10.88 16.80 -16.27
CA TRP A 331 -10.48 17.99 -15.52
C TRP A 331 -9.11 18.53 -15.98
N SER A 332 -8.94 19.85 -15.86
CA SER A 332 -7.67 20.55 -16.09
C SER A 332 -7.55 21.70 -15.10
N LYS A 333 -6.45 21.78 -14.36
CA LYS A 333 -6.18 22.88 -13.44
C LYS A 333 -5.82 24.18 -14.17
N THR A 334 -5.24 24.08 -15.36
CA THR A 334 -4.87 25.26 -16.18
C THR A 334 -6.04 25.79 -17.01
N GLN A 335 -6.92 24.91 -17.51
CA GLN A 335 -7.99 25.29 -18.43
C GLN A 335 -9.40 25.24 -17.81
N GLY A 336 -9.57 24.56 -16.67
CA GLY A 336 -10.87 24.32 -16.03
C GLY A 336 -11.81 23.42 -16.85
N GLY A 337 -12.98 23.10 -16.31
CA GLY A 337 -14.03 22.29 -16.96
C GLY A 337 -13.76 20.77 -16.92
N GLY A 338 -14.82 19.98 -17.11
CA GLY A 338 -14.79 18.53 -16.87
C GLY A 338 -14.64 18.19 -15.38
N GLY A 339 -14.34 16.94 -15.08
CA GLY A 339 -14.22 16.44 -13.71
C GLY A 339 -15.27 15.40 -13.38
N ALA A 340 -15.36 15.03 -12.10
CA ALA A 340 -16.33 14.05 -11.62
C ALA A 340 -17.71 14.72 -11.53
N ASP A 341 -18.36 14.90 -12.67
CA ASP A 341 -19.58 15.68 -12.82
C ASP A 341 -20.67 14.96 -13.63
N GLY A 342 -20.43 13.71 -14.04
CA GLY A 342 -21.38 12.89 -14.79
C GLY A 342 -21.65 13.35 -16.22
N SER A 343 -20.90 14.35 -16.70
CA SER A 343 -21.04 14.89 -18.07
C SER A 343 -20.85 13.80 -19.12
N PHE A 344 -20.00 12.78 -18.85
CA PHE A 344 -19.78 11.66 -19.75
C PHE A 344 -21.10 11.05 -20.24
N VAL A 345 -21.97 10.68 -19.29
CA VAL A 345 -23.23 9.98 -19.58
C VAL A 345 -24.33 10.99 -19.96
N LEU A 346 -24.42 12.10 -19.21
CA LEU A 346 -25.51 13.07 -19.36
C LEU A 346 -25.47 13.84 -20.69
N THR A 347 -24.29 14.00 -21.29
CA THR A 347 -24.10 14.82 -22.49
C THR A 347 -23.75 14.02 -23.74
N GLY A 348 -23.69 12.68 -23.63
CA GLY A 348 -23.47 11.80 -24.77
C GLY A 348 -22.02 11.71 -25.23
N GLU A 349 -21.06 11.87 -24.33
CA GLU A 349 -19.63 11.78 -24.65
C GLU A 349 -19.20 10.38 -25.08
N ILE A 350 -20.03 9.36 -24.81
CA ILE A 350 -19.85 7.99 -25.29
C ILE A 350 -19.67 7.89 -26.81
N ALA A 351 -20.16 8.87 -27.59
CA ALA A 351 -19.98 8.90 -29.03
C ALA A 351 -18.54 9.23 -29.47
N ARG A 352 -17.66 9.66 -28.56
CA ARG A 352 -16.28 10.05 -28.87
C ARG A 352 -15.37 8.83 -29.02
N PRO A 353 -14.40 8.84 -29.96
CA PRO A 353 -13.54 7.69 -30.24
C PRO A 353 -12.75 7.15 -29.03
N GLU A 354 -12.29 8.02 -28.14
CA GLU A 354 -11.55 7.67 -26.92
C GLU A 354 -12.39 6.91 -25.88
N ASN A 355 -13.72 7.05 -25.96
CA ASN A 355 -14.67 6.47 -25.03
C ASN A 355 -15.23 5.12 -25.50
N ARG A 356 -14.79 4.61 -26.66
CA ARG A 356 -15.20 3.28 -27.16
C ARG A 356 -14.91 2.18 -26.13
N GLY A 357 -15.84 1.25 -26.00
CA GLY A 357 -15.80 0.15 -25.03
C GLY A 357 -16.30 0.51 -23.64
N LEU A 358 -17.13 1.55 -23.54
CA LEU A 358 -17.87 1.94 -22.33
C LEU A 358 -19.39 1.94 -22.58
N GLU A 359 -19.84 1.41 -23.71
CA GLU A 359 -21.23 1.45 -24.13
C GLU A 359 -22.12 0.62 -23.18
N GLU A 360 -21.65 -0.54 -22.75
CA GLU A 360 -22.37 -1.43 -21.83
C GLU A 360 -22.57 -0.76 -20.46
N ILE A 361 -21.50 -0.24 -19.85
CA ILE A 361 -21.62 0.48 -18.59
C ILE A 361 -22.38 1.80 -18.70
N ASN A 362 -22.26 2.56 -19.81
CA ASN A 362 -23.01 3.79 -20.05
C ASN A 362 -24.53 3.51 -20.03
N ASN A 363 -24.94 2.43 -20.70
CA ASN A 363 -26.34 1.99 -20.69
C ASN A 363 -26.79 1.55 -19.29
N LYS A 364 -25.90 0.88 -18.54
CA LYS A 364 -26.18 0.48 -17.16
C LYS A 364 -26.33 1.69 -16.22
N MET A 365 -25.51 2.73 -16.40
CA MET A 365 -25.63 3.98 -15.64
C MET A 365 -26.97 4.69 -15.91
N TRP A 366 -27.45 4.70 -17.16
CA TRP A 366 -28.81 5.18 -17.45
C TRP A 366 -29.90 4.36 -16.75
N GLN A 367 -29.76 3.03 -16.67
CA GLN A 367 -30.70 2.18 -15.93
C GLN A 367 -30.73 2.54 -14.44
N TYR A 368 -29.55 2.69 -13.81
CA TYR A 368 -29.45 3.11 -12.41
C TYR A 368 -30.02 4.51 -12.21
N TYR A 369 -29.69 5.47 -13.09
CA TYR A 369 -30.20 6.84 -13.00
C TYR A 369 -31.73 6.87 -13.11
N HIS A 370 -32.33 6.21 -14.11
CA HIS A 370 -33.80 6.16 -14.22
C HIS A 370 -34.48 5.49 -13.02
N LYS A 371 -33.82 4.51 -12.39
CA LYS A 371 -34.35 3.83 -11.21
C LYS A 371 -34.22 4.67 -9.94
N TYR A 372 -33.08 5.32 -9.73
CA TYR A 372 -32.67 5.90 -8.45
C TYR A 372 -32.69 7.43 -8.37
N HIS A 373 -32.72 8.14 -9.50
CA HIS A 373 -32.65 9.60 -9.52
C HIS A 373 -33.79 10.26 -8.72
N LYS A 374 -35.00 9.70 -8.81
CA LYS A 374 -36.16 10.15 -8.01
C LYS A 374 -35.98 10.01 -6.48
N TYR A 375 -34.96 9.27 -6.03
CA TYR A 375 -34.57 9.11 -4.63
C TYR A 375 -33.32 9.93 -4.25
N GLY A 376 -32.85 10.83 -5.13
CA GLY A 376 -31.75 11.75 -4.86
C GLY A 376 -30.38 11.34 -5.41
N ALA A 377 -30.29 10.27 -6.21
CA ALA A 377 -29.03 9.87 -6.84
C ALA A 377 -28.74 10.71 -8.12
N GLY A 378 -27.60 11.39 -8.14
CA GLY A 378 -27.06 12.05 -9.34
C GLY A 378 -26.21 11.10 -10.19
N MET A 379 -26.03 11.43 -11.47
CA MET A 379 -25.20 10.65 -12.38
C MET A 379 -23.71 10.69 -11.99
N ALA A 380 -23.21 11.85 -11.58
CA ALA A 380 -21.82 12.02 -11.15
C ALA A 380 -21.46 11.06 -10.02
N ASP A 381 -22.32 10.96 -9.01
CA ASP A 381 -22.13 10.05 -7.89
C ASP A 381 -22.41 8.59 -8.27
N LEU A 382 -23.32 8.29 -9.20
CA LEU A 382 -23.53 6.92 -9.71
C LEU A 382 -22.26 6.39 -10.38
N ILE A 383 -21.59 7.20 -11.19
CA ILE A 383 -20.35 6.84 -11.86
C ILE A 383 -19.25 6.56 -10.82
N GLN A 384 -19.04 7.47 -9.88
CA GLN A 384 -17.97 7.33 -8.89
C GLN A 384 -18.25 6.21 -7.87
N MET A 385 -19.51 6.00 -7.46
CA MET A 385 -19.92 4.84 -6.66
C MET A 385 -19.74 3.54 -7.44
N GLY A 386 -20.09 3.54 -8.74
CA GLY A 386 -19.87 2.39 -9.61
C GLY A 386 -18.40 1.98 -9.67
N ALA A 387 -17.49 2.94 -9.79
CA ALA A 387 -16.07 2.65 -9.81
C ALA A 387 -15.54 2.08 -8.48
N THR A 388 -15.98 2.59 -7.33
CA THR A 388 -15.55 2.07 -6.02
C THR A 388 -16.19 0.72 -5.68
N VAL A 389 -17.45 0.48 -6.08
CA VAL A 389 -18.08 -0.86 -6.03
C VAL A 389 -17.35 -1.83 -6.96
N GLY A 390 -17.04 -1.40 -8.19
CA GLY A 390 -16.28 -2.20 -9.15
C GLY A 390 -14.94 -2.67 -8.59
N ALA A 391 -14.18 -1.75 -7.98
CA ALA A 391 -12.89 -2.07 -7.35
C ALA A 391 -13.02 -3.10 -6.23
N VAL A 392 -13.97 -2.93 -5.29
CA VAL A 392 -14.10 -3.84 -4.13
C VAL A 392 -14.72 -5.20 -4.48
N VAL A 393 -15.53 -5.28 -5.54
CA VAL A 393 -16.14 -6.53 -6.03
C VAL A 393 -15.13 -7.41 -6.78
N CYS A 394 -14.16 -6.80 -7.47
CA CYS A 394 -13.02 -7.54 -7.99
C CYS A 394 -12.26 -8.19 -6.81
N PRO A 395 -12.02 -9.52 -6.83
CA PRO A 395 -11.34 -10.17 -5.72
C PRO A 395 -9.99 -9.52 -5.42
N LEU A 396 -9.66 -9.40 -4.13
CA LEU A 396 -8.48 -8.72 -3.58
C LEU A 396 -8.51 -7.18 -3.64
N GLY A 397 -9.53 -6.59 -4.27
CA GLY A 397 -9.62 -5.16 -4.48
C GLY A 397 -9.79 -4.33 -3.20
N PRO A 398 -9.43 -3.03 -3.24
CA PRO A 398 -9.52 -2.14 -2.10
C PRO A 398 -10.97 -1.73 -1.83
N ARG A 399 -11.29 -1.48 -0.55
CA ARG A 399 -12.55 -0.86 -0.15
C ARG A 399 -12.34 0.64 0.05
N ILE A 400 -12.38 1.36 -1.08
CA ILE A 400 -12.05 2.78 -1.19
C ILE A 400 -13.12 3.61 -0.48
N ARG A 401 -12.72 4.59 0.34
CA ARG A 401 -13.69 5.53 0.93
C ARG A 401 -14.46 6.25 -0.17
N SER A 402 -15.79 6.24 -0.04
CA SER A 402 -16.71 6.71 -1.07
C SER A 402 -17.52 7.89 -0.56
N PHE A 403 -17.53 8.94 -1.37
CA PHE A 403 -18.18 10.21 -1.07
C PHE A 403 -19.27 10.49 -2.10
N VAL A 404 -20.35 11.14 -1.67
CA VAL A 404 -21.48 11.55 -2.52
C VAL A 404 -21.81 13.01 -2.26
N GLY A 405 -22.58 13.62 -3.16
CA GLY A 405 -22.95 15.02 -3.17
C GLY A 405 -22.35 15.82 -4.33
N ARG A 406 -21.90 15.18 -5.41
CA ARG A 406 -21.41 15.88 -6.62
C ARG A 406 -22.55 16.54 -7.38
N ASN A 407 -22.23 17.58 -8.14
CA ASN A 407 -23.19 18.21 -9.04
C ASN A 407 -23.15 17.52 -10.40
N ASP A 408 -24.32 17.17 -10.92
CA ASP A 408 -24.47 16.73 -12.30
C ASP A 408 -24.25 17.92 -13.26
N SER A 409 -23.49 17.69 -14.34
CA SER A 409 -23.22 18.67 -15.38
C SER A 409 -24.00 18.34 -16.66
N SER A 410 -24.60 19.36 -17.25
CA SER A 410 -25.20 19.31 -18.60
C SER A 410 -24.27 19.88 -19.68
N VAL A 411 -23.03 20.23 -19.29
CA VAL A 411 -22.01 20.76 -20.19
C VAL A 411 -21.04 19.63 -20.50
N PRO A 412 -20.84 19.28 -21.78
CA PRO A 412 -19.89 18.23 -22.14
C PRO A 412 -18.47 18.65 -21.76
N ALA A 413 -17.68 17.70 -21.28
CA ALA A 413 -16.28 17.90 -21.00
C ALA A 413 -15.52 18.26 -22.28
N PRO A 414 -14.47 19.11 -22.22
CA PRO A 414 -13.68 19.44 -23.39
C PRO A 414 -12.90 18.23 -23.93
N GLU A 415 -12.83 18.09 -25.26
CA GLU A 415 -12.12 17.00 -25.94
C GLU A 415 -10.59 17.11 -25.81
N GLY A 416 -9.89 16.00 -26.05
CA GLY A 416 -8.42 15.96 -26.08
C GLY A 416 -7.76 16.00 -24.69
N ARG A 417 -8.51 15.67 -23.63
CA ARG A 417 -8.03 15.70 -22.24
C ARG A 417 -7.80 14.34 -21.59
N LEU A 418 -8.13 13.26 -22.30
CA LEU A 418 -7.88 11.89 -21.88
C LEU A 418 -6.59 11.35 -22.56
N PRO A 419 -5.87 10.43 -21.89
CA PRO A 419 -4.66 9.84 -22.45
C PRO A 419 -4.97 8.90 -23.62
N LEU A 420 -4.00 8.73 -24.50
CA LEU A 420 -4.01 7.73 -25.56
C LEU A 420 -3.08 6.58 -25.19
N ALA A 421 -3.47 5.36 -25.55
CA ALA A 421 -2.67 4.15 -25.33
C ALA A 421 -1.31 4.13 -26.06
N THR A 422 -1.10 5.07 -26.99
CA THR A 422 0.10 5.22 -27.81
C THR A 422 1.02 6.36 -27.35
N GLN A 423 0.68 7.09 -26.29
CA GLN A 423 1.52 8.18 -25.79
C GLN A 423 2.75 7.67 -25.02
N ASP A 424 3.83 8.45 -25.08
CA ASP A 424 5.04 8.23 -24.28
C ASP A 424 4.90 8.76 -22.85
N ALA A 425 5.81 8.32 -21.97
CA ALA A 425 5.79 8.63 -20.55
C ALA A 425 5.71 10.13 -20.23
N VAL A 426 6.58 10.96 -20.83
CA VAL A 426 6.66 12.40 -20.51
C VAL A 426 5.34 13.14 -20.77
N PRO A 427 4.76 13.13 -21.98
CA PRO A 427 3.48 13.81 -22.21
C PRO A 427 2.31 13.22 -21.40
N LEU A 428 2.36 11.93 -21.04
CA LEU A 428 1.38 11.34 -20.13
C LEU A 428 1.51 11.89 -18.71
N ILE A 429 2.74 12.02 -18.19
CA ILE A 429 2.99 12.60 -16.88
C ILE A 429 2.51 14.05 -16.85
N GLU A 430 2.87 14.87 -17.84
CA GLU A 430 2.42 16.26 -17.96
C GLU A 430 0.89 16.37 -18.01
N LEU A 431 0.22 15.47 -18.74
CA LEU A 431 -1.24 15.42 -18.83
C LEU A 431 -1.91 15.16 -17.48
N PHE A 432 -1.32 14.29 -16.65
CA PHE A 432 -1.85 13.98 -15.31
C PHE A 432 -1.47 15.05 -14.27
N GLU A 433 -0.31 15.68 -14.39
CA GLU A 433 0.09 16.79 -13.53
C GLU A 433 -0.83 18.01 -13.69
N ASP A 434 -1.34 18.27 -14.90
CA ASP A 434 -2.41 19.25 -15.15
C ASP A 434 -3.74 18.86 -14.48
N LYS A 435 -3.92 17.59 -14.11
CA LYS A 435 -5.07 17.09 -13.32
C LYS A 435 -4.79 17.13 -11.83
N THR A 436 -3.63 17.65 -11.41
CA THR A 436 -3.09 17.57 -10.05
C THR A 436 -2.69 16.16 -9.60
N ILE A 437 -2.60 15.20 -10.52
CA ILE A 437 -2.20 13.82 -10.26
C ILE A 437 -0.72 13.69 -10.60
N ASP A 438 0.13 13.43 -9.60
CA ASP A 438 1.56 13.28 -9.81
C ASP A 438 1.92 11.96 -10.53
N ARG A 439 3.18 11.81 -10.95
CA ARG A 439 3.69 10.58 -11.59
C ARG A 439 3.42 9.33 -10.74
N GLY A 440 3.56 9.43 -9.42
CA GLY A 440 3.35 8.31 -8.51
C GLY A 440 1.88 7.87 -8.47
N ASP A 441 0.96 8.82 -8.38
CA ASP A 441 -0.48 8.58 -8.43
C ASP A 441 -0.90 8.06 -9.83
N LEU A 442 -0.30 8.54 -10.92
CA LEU A 442 -0.50 7.98 -12.26
C LEU A 442 -0.09 6.49 -12.32
N ILE A 443 1.14 6.15 -11.91
CA ILE A 443 1.63 4.76 -11.88
C ILE A 443 0.69 3.90 -11.03
N THR A 444 0.23 4.44 -9.91
CA THR A 444 -0.68 3.75 -9.00
C THR A 444 -2.05 3.48 -9.63
N LEU A 445 -2.64 4.47 -10.30
CA LEU A 445 -3.92 4.35 -11.01
C LEU A 445 -3.84 3.39 -12.20
N LEU A 446 -2.72 3.35 -12.93
CA LEU A 446 -2.49 2.42 -14.04
C LEU A 446 -2.64 0.95 -13.62
N GLY A 447 -2.37 0.62 -12.35
CA GLY A 447 -2.57 -0.72 -11.82
C GLY A 447 -3.98 -1.28 -12.05
N ALA A 448 -5.01 -0.44 -12.20
CA ALA A 448 -6.37 -0.88 -12.54
C ALA A 448 -6.43 -1.67 -13.86
N HIS A 449 -5.43 -1.57 -14.74
CA HIS A 449 -5.33 -2.40 -15.94
C HIS A 449 -5.23 -3.91 -15.63
N THR A 450 -4.89 -4.33 -14.39
CA THR A 450 -4.89 -5.75 -13.98
C THR A 450 -6.23 -6.44 -14.22
N ILE A 451 -7.35 -5.72 -14.06
CA ILE A 451 -8.69 -6.26 -14.35
C ILE A 451 -9.13 -6.03 -15.80
N GLY A 452 -8.30 -5.45 -16.67
CA GLY A 452 -8.72 -5.00 -17.99
C GLY A 452 -8.53 -6.04 -19.12
N GLN A 453 -9.35 -5.88 -20.17
CA GLN A 453 -9.19 -6.53 -21.47
C GLN A 453 -9.36 -5.47 -22.56
N GLN A 454 -8.46 -5.45 -23.55
CA GLN A 454 -8.55 -4.47 -24.64
C GLN A 454 -9.48 -4.96 -25.74
N ARG A 455 -10.32 -4.07 -26.29
CA ARG A 455 -11.23 -4.41 -27.40
C ARG A 455 -10.93 -3.65 -28.70
N PHE A 456 -10.40 -2.44 -28.59
CA PHE A 456 -10.39 -1.47 -29.70
C PHE A 456 -9.01 -0.94 -30.09
N GLU A 457 -7.98 -1.21 -29.30
CA GLU A 457 -6.61 -0.74 -29.61
C GLU A 457 -6.00 -1.60 -30.73
N ASP A 458 -6.05 -2.92 -30.55
CA ASP A 458 -5.76 -3.89 -31.60
C ASP A 458 -6.95 -4.80 -31.78
N THR A 459 -7.78 -4.49 -32.78
CA THR A 459 -9.00 -5.25 -33.07
C THR A 459 -8.72 -6.70 -33.48
N THR A 460 -7.49 -7.05 -33.87
CA THR A 460 -7.11 -8.44 -34.16
C THR A 460 -6.85 -9.26 -32.89
N ARG A 461 -6.71 -8.58 -31.75
CA ARG A 461 -6.47 -9.13 -30.42
C ARG A 461 -7.59 -8.79 -29.43
N ALA A 462 -8.75 -8.37 -29.91
CA ALA A 462 -9.86 -7.95 -29.05
C ALA A 462 -10.21 -9.04 -28.03
N GLY A 463 -10.34 -8.64 -26.76
CA GLY A 463 -10.54 -9.51 -25.61
C GLY A 463 -9.26 -10.05 -24.95
N ASP A 464 -8.08 -9.74 -25.49
CA ASP A 464 -6.81 -10.08 -24.83
C ASP A 464 -6.62 -9.24 -23.54
N PRO A 465 -6.21 -9.86 -22.41
CA PRO A 465 -6.04 -9.19 -21.11
C PRO A 465 -4.66 -8.52 -20.95
N HIS A 466 -4.51 -7.68 -19.93
CA HIS A 466 -3.24 -7.01 -19.62
C HIS A 466 -2.30 -7.79 -18.71
N ASP A 467 -2.83 -8.79 -17.99
CA ASP A 467 -2.05 -9.76 -17.23
C ASP A 467 -2.72 -11.15 -17.25
N ASN A 468 -2.18 -12.07 -16.46
CA ASN A 468 -2.60 -13.47 -16.43
C ASN A 468 -3.80 -13.76 -15.51
N THR A 469 -4.38 -12.75 -14.85
CA THR A 469 -5.48 -12.91 -13.90
C THR A 469 -6.64 -11.94 -14.17
N PRO A 470 -7.16 -11.86 -15.40
CA PRO A 470 -8.17 -10.87 -15.76
C PRO A 470 -9.42 -11.00 -14.89
N GLY A 471 -9.77 -9.91 -14.21
CA GLY A 471 -10.93 -9.83 -13.31
C GLY A 471 -10.61 -10.10 -11.84
N VAL A 472 -9.33 -10.18 -11.51
CA VAL A 472 -8.79 -10.21 -10.15
C VAL A 472 -7.98 -8.94 -9.94
N TRP A 473 -8.20 -8.25 -8.82
CA TRP A 473 -7.51 -7.01 -8.49
C TRP A 473 -6.17 -7.30 -7.81
N ASP A 474 -5.15 -7.63 -8.60
CA ASP A 474 -3.82 -7.96 -8.09
C ASP A 474 -2.71 -7.12 -8.75
N THR A 475 -1.45 -7.44 -8.47
CA THR A 475 -0.31 -6.70 -8.99
C THR A 475 0.39 -7.38 -10.16
N ASN A 476 -0.25 -8.37 -10.80
CA ASN A 476 0.34 -9.12 -11.90
C ASN A 476 0.60 -8.22 -13.10
N PHE A 477 -0.24 -7.23 -13.36
CA PHE A 477 -0.04 -6.17 -14.34
C PHE A 477 1.38 -5.58 -14.29
N TYR A 478 1.87 -5.16 -13.12
CA TYR A 478 3.18 -4.52 -13.01
C TYR A 478 4.31 -5.46 -13.48
N ARG A 479 4.26 -6.75 -13.11
CA ARG A 479 5.23 -7.74 -13.58
C ARG A 479 5.05 -8.05 -15.07
N ALA A 480 3.81 -8.24 -15.52
CA ALA A 480 3.50 -8.60 -16.90
C ALA A 480 4.01 -7.53 -17.88
N THR A 481 3.80 -6.24 -17.58
CA THR A 481 4.15 -5.12 -18.45
C THR A 481 5.63 -5.05 -18.80
N VAL A 482 6.55 -5.26 -17.84
CA VAL A 482 8.00 -5.14 -18.07
C VAL A 482 8.66 -6.39 -18.66
N ARG A 483 8.04 -7.57 -18.50
CA ARG A 483 8.61 -8.86 -18.92
C ARG A 483 8.45 -9.14 -20.41
N ASN A 484 9.47 -9.64 -21.08
CA ASN A 484 9.34 -10.05 -22.49
C ASN A 484 8.73 -11.44 -22.67
N ASP A 485 8.75 -12.27 -21.63
CA ASP A 485 8.33 -13.68 -21.63
C ASP A 485 6.95 -13.88 -20.99
N THR A 486 5.95 -13.15 -21.50
CA THR A 486 4.54 -13.31 -21.09
C THR A 486 3.78 -14.28 -21.98
N ALA A 487 2.64 -14.79 -21.51
CA ALA A 487 1.75 -15.61 -22.33
C ALA A 487 1.31 -14.87 -23.60
N LYS A 488 1.01 -15.62 -24.67
CA LYS A 488 0.78 -15.07 -26.02
C LYS A 488 -0.31 -14.00 -26.07
N ARG A 489 -1.36 -14.17 -25.28
CA ARG A 489 -2.52 -13.27 -25.21
C ARG A 489 -2.32 -12.04 -24.33
N ILE A 490 -1.25 -11.94 -23.55
CA ILE A 490 -1.01 -10.72 -22.78
C ILE A 490 -0.81 -9.53 -23.73
N PHE A 491 -1.67 -8.53 -23.61
CA PHE A 491 -1.62 -7.31 -24.39
C PHE A 491 -1.11 -6.16 -23.53
N LYS A 492 -0.15 -5.40 -24.07
CA LYS A 492 0.46 -4.28 -23.37
C LYS A 492 0.26 -3.03 -24.20
N PHE A 493 -0.32 -2.00 -23.59
CA PHE A 493 -0.34 -0.69 -24.24
C PHE A 493 1.08 -0.13 -24.33
N HIS A 494 1.31 0.68 -25.38
CA HIS A 494 2.58 1.38 -25.51
C HIS A 494 2.79 2.35 -24.34
N SER A 495 1.73 3.05 -23.92
CA SER A 495 1.72 3.94 -22.75
C SER A 495 2.19 3.23 -21.48
N ASP A 496 1.67 2.04 -21.21
CA ASP A 496 2.01 1.26 -20.02
C ASP A 496 3.49 0.88 -20.03
N VAL A 497 3.98 0.39 -21.17
CA VAL A 497 5.39 0.03 -21.35
C VAL A 497 6.31 1.26 -21.26
N SER A 498 5.87 2.40 -21.79
CA SER A 498 6.64 3.65 -21.78
C SER A 498 6.79 4.16 -20.34
N ILE A 499 5.69 4.25 -19.58
CA ILE A 499 5.71 4.64 -18.15
C ILE A 499 6.52 3.64 -17.31
N ALA A 500 6.36 2.33 -17.53
CA ALA A 500 7.08 1.29 -16.80
C ALA A 500 8.61 1.31 -17.01
N ARG A 501 9.07 1.89 -18.11
CA ARG A 501 10.50 2.00 -18.47
C ARG A 501 11.09 3.39 -18.21
N TYR A 502 10.25 4.35 -17.82
CA TYR A 502 10.70 5.69 -17.44
C TYR A 502 11.53 5.60 -16.14
N GLU A 503 12.71 6.21 -16.13
CA GLU A 503 13.75 5.97 -15.09
C GLU A 503 13.21 6.26 -13.68
N GLU A 504 12.48 7.36 -13.53
CA GLU A 504 11.91 7.82 -12.27
C GLU A 504 10.62 7.08 -11.87
N SER A 505 10.11 6.20 -12.73
CA SER A 505 9.01 5.28 -12.42
C SER A 505 9.51 3.94 -11.85
N LEU A 506 10.76 3.56 -12.13
CA LEU A 506 11.29 2.22 -11.82
C LEU A 506 11.16 1.83 -10.34
N PRO A 507 11.42 2.71 -9.35
CA PRO A 507 11.29 2.34 -7.94
C PRO A 507 9.86 1.95 -7.55
N LEU A 508 8.89 2.77 -7.92
CA LEU A 508 7.48 2.55 -7.58
C LEU A 508 6.88 1.39 -8.38
N TRP A 509 7.28 1.25 -9.65
CA TRP A 509 6.88 0.09 -10.45
C TRP A 509 7.40 -1.23 -9.86
N GLY A 510 8.67 -1.23 -9.41
CA GLY A 510 9.29 -2.37 -8.72
C GLY A 510 8.60 -2.70 -7.39
N ALA A 511 8.16 -1.69 -6.66
CA ALA A 511 7.38 -1.84 -5.43
C ALA A 511 6.09 -2.63 -5.62
N PHE A 512 5.29 -2.21 -6.60
CA PHE A 512 4.01 -2.85 -6.86
C PHE A 512 4.19 -4.24 -7.49
N SER A 513 5.29 -4.46 -8.21
CA SER A 513 5.66 -5.77 -8.75
C SER A 513 5.97 -6.83 -7.69
N ASP A 514 6.23 -6.45 -6.44
CA ASP A 514 6.56 -7.38 -5.36
C ASP A 514 5.37 -8.29 -5.01
N PRO A 515 5.52 -9.63 -5.09
CA PRO A 515 4.40 -10.56 -4.92
C PRO A 515 3.92 -10.72 -3.48
N VAL A 516 4.69 -10.24 -2.49
CA VAL A 516 4.38 -10.40 -1.06
C VAL A 516 3.69 -9.16 -0.52
N THR A 517 4.25 -7.99 -0.83
CA THR A 517 3.90 -6.71 -0.21
C THR A 517 3.26 -5.73 -1.19
N GLY A 518 3.46 -5.92 -2.50
CA GLY A 518 3.02 -5.00 -3.54
C GLY A 518 1.51 -4.74 -3.50
N LEU A 519 0.69 -5.77 -3.28
CA LEU A 519 -0.76 -5.64 -3.21
C LEU A 519 -1.23 -4.72 -2.08
N THR A 520 -0.65 -4.85 -0.88
CA THR A 520 -1.04 -4.02 0.27
C THR A 520 -0.69 -2.55 0.03
N PHE A 521 0.53 -2.29 -0.46
CA PHE A 521 0.95 -0.92 -0.80
C PHE A 521 0.13 -0.33 -1.93
N TRP A 522 -0.09 -1.11 -2.99
CA TRP A 522 -0.87 -0.68 -4.13
C TRP A 522 -2.32 -0.39 -3.75
N ASN A 523 -2.99 -1.24 -2.96
CA ASN A 523 -4.36 -0.98 -2.51
C ASN A 523 -4.48 0.31 -1.70
N HIS A 524 -3.52 0.60 -0.81
CA HIS A 524 -3.50 1.86 -0.05
C HIS A 524 -3.28 3.07 -0.97
N GLY A 525 -2.29 3.00 -1.85
CA GLY A 525 -1.99 4.04 -2.83
C GLY A 525 -3.16 4.29 -3.78
N TYR A 526 -3.69 3.22 -4.38
CA TYR A 526 -4.80 3.28 -5.33
C TYR A 526 -6.03 3.91 -4.70
N SER A 527 -6.34 3.56 -3.46
CA SER A 527 -7.47 4.17 -2.75
C SER A 527 -7.28 5.68 -2.59
N ALA A 528 -6.08 6.15 -2.23
CA ALA A 528 -5.80 7.57 -2.08
C ALA A 528 -5.83 8.32 -3.43
N ALA A 529 -5.16 7.75 -4.44
CA ALA A 529 -5.11 8.31 -5.80
C ALA A 529 -6.50 8.33 -6.46
N TYR A 530 -7.34 7.31 -6.22
CA TYR A 530 -8.69 7.26 -6.74
C TYR A 530 -9.61 8.26 -6.02
N ILE A 531 -9.46 8.47 -4.71
CA ILE A 531 -10.19 9.53 -4.00
C ILE A 531 -9.88 10.89 -4.63
N ARG A 532 -8.60 11.17 -4.89
CA ARG A 532 -8.16 12.38 -5.60
C ARG A 532 -8.77 12.51 -6.99
N LEU A 533 -8.73 11.44 -7.78
CA LEU A 533 -9.37 11.39 -9.11
C LEU A 533 -10.88 11.68 -9.00
N SER A 534 -11.58 11.03 -8.07
CA SER A 534 -13.04 11.12 -7.92
C SER A 534 -13.56 12.48 -7.48
N ILE A 535 -12.70 13.41 -7.07
CA ILE A 535 -13.06 14.77 -6.63
C ILE A 535 -12.52 15.87 -7.55
N LEU A 536 -11.89 15.50 -8.68
CA LEU A 536 -11.48 16.47 -9.68
C LEU A 536 -12.70 17.25 -10.20
N GLY A 537 -12.57 18.57 -10.31
CA GLY A 537 -13.66 19.45 -10.75
C GLY A 537 -14.80 19.66 -9.76
N VAL A 538 -14.80 19.00 -8.59
CA VAL A 538 -15.82 19.19 -7.55
C VAL A 538 -15.53 20.48 -6.78
N PRO A 539 -16.40 21.51 -6.79
CA PRO A 539 -16.08 22.80 -6.18
C PRO A 539 -16.30 22.85 -4.65
N HIS A 540 -17.08 21.92 -4.10
CA HIS A 540 -17.54 21.91 -2.70
C HIS A 540 -17.16 20.62 -1.95
N ILE A 541 -15.87 20.24 -2.02
CA ILE A 541 -15.35 18.98 -1.47
C ILE A 541 -15.59 18.90 0.05
N ASN A 542 -15.51 20.03 0.77
CA ASN A 542 -15.75 20.11 2.20
C ASN A 542 -17.18 19.69 2.61
N ASN A 543 -18.14 19.74 1.67
CA ASN A 543 -19.55 19.43 1.91
C ASN A 543 -20.00 18.07 1.37
N LEU A 544 -19.08 17.27 0.83
CA LEU A 544 -19.39 15.90 0.45
C LEU A 544 -19.78 15.07 1.68
N ILE A 545 -20.53 14.00 1.43
CA ILE A 545 -21.01 13.08 2.46
C ILE A 545 -20.31 11.75 2.27
N GLU A 546 -19.68 11.24 3.33
CA GLU A 546 -19.06 9.92 3.29
C GLU A 546 -20.13 8.82 3.43
N CYS A 547 -20.26 7.98 2.41
CA CYS A 547 -21.17 6.83 2.41
C CYS A 547 -20.42 5.49 2.29
N THR A 548 -19.14 5.41 2.66
CA THR A 548 -18.31 4.19 2.52
C THR A 548 -18.95 2.94 3.11
N GLY A 549 -19.72 3.07 4.19
CA GLY A 549 -20.40 1.94 4.84
C GLY A 549 -21.39 1.19 3.94
N VAL A 550 -21.86 1.79 2.84
CA VAL A 550 -22.82 1.17 1.91
C VAL A 550 -22.18 0.09 1.04
N LEU A 551 -20.88 0.21 0.77
CA LEU A 551 -20.12 -0.70 -0.07
C LEU A 551 -20.11 -2.12 0.50
N PRO A 552 -20.02 -3.17 -0.34
CA PRO A 552 -19.80 -4.52 0.14
C PRO A 552 -18.44 -4.64 0.87
N LEU A 553 -18.30 -5.70 1.66
CA LEU A 553 -17.05 -6.00 2.33
C LEU A 553 -16.02 -6.54 1.34
N ARG A 554 -14.75 -6.26 1.61
CA ARG A 554 -13.62 -6.70 0.76
C ARG A 554 -13.52 -8.23 0.71
N ILE A 555 -13.26 -8.74 -0.48
CA ILE A 555 -12.88 -10.14 -0.71
C ILE A 555 -11.36 -10.25 -0.53
N SER A 556 -10.89 -10.81 0.59
CA SER A 556 -9.46 -10.85 0.94
C SER A 556 -8.70 -12.08 0.43
N ASN A 557 -9.40 -13.07 -0.11
CA ASN A 557 -8.81 -14.27 -0.70
C ASN A 557 -9.55 -14.64 -2.00
N TYR A 558 -8.83 -15.27 -2.91
CA TYR A 558 -9.40 -15.76 -4.16
C TYR A 558 -8.61 -16.96 -4.65
N THR A 559 -9.32 -17.92 -5.24
CA THR A 559 -8.72 -19.04 -5.95
C THR A 559 -9.53 -19.24 -7.22
N ALA A 560 -8.88 -19.10 -8.37
CA ALA A 560 -9.51 -19.29 -9.66
C ALA A 560 -10.02 -20.73 -9.78
N PRO A 561 -11.33 -20.96 -10.00
CA PRO A 561 -11.86 -22.32 -10.11
C PRO A 561 -11.41 -23.03 -11.38
N ASP A 562 -10.88 -22.29 -12.37
CA ASP A 562 -10.53 -22.69 -13.73
C ASP A 562 -9.14 -22.18 -14.15
N GLU A 563 -8.22 -22.06 -13.18
CA GLU A 563 -6.85 -21.54 -13.38
C GLU A 563 -6.13 -22.22 -14.56
N LYS A 564 -6.22 -23.55 -14.63
CA LYS A 564 -5.60 -24.33 -15.71
C LYS A 564 -6.15 -23.95 -17.09
N GLU A 565 -7.47 -23.84 -17.22
CA GLU A 565 -8.13 -23.50 -18.47
C GLU A 565 -7.83 -22.04 -18.89
N VAL A 566 -7.71 -21.14 -17.92
CA VAL A 566 -7.24 -19.77 -18.16
C VAL A 566 -5.80 -19.75 -18.65
N ASP A 567 -4.89 -20.51 -18.02
CA ASP A 567 -3.50 -20.60 -18.47
C ASP A 567 -3.36 -21.18 -19.89
N GLU A 568 -4.14 -22.22 -20.21
CA GLU A 568 -4.20 -22.79 -21.55
C GLU A 568 -4.72 -21.76 -22.58
N TRP A 569 -5.77 -21.02 -22.23
CA TRP A 569 -6.31 -19.97 -23.07
C TRP A 569 -5.31 -18.83 -23.29
N LEU A 570 -4.64 -18.36 -22.24
CA LEU A 570 -3.62 -17.29 -22.32
C LEU A 570 -2.45 -17.65 -23.25
N ASN A 571 -2.12 -18.94 -23.36
CA ASN A 571 -1.05 -19.47 -24.22
C ASN A 571 -1.52 -19.92 -25.61
N SER A 572 -2.83 -19.90 -25.87
CA SER A 572 -3.41 -20.21 -27.18
C SER A 572 -3.11 -19.14 -28.23
N ASP A 573 -3.35 -19.46 -29.50
CA ASP A 573 -3.10 -18.52 -30.60
C ASP A 573 -4.04 -17.31 -30.55
N ARG A 574 -3.47 -16.12 -30.81
CA ARG A 574 -4.18 -14.85 -30.82
C ARG A 574 -5.32 -14.89 -31.82
N ALA A 575 -6.51 -14.58 -31.35
CA ALA A 575 -7.70 -14.45 -32.18
C ALA A 575 -8.70 -13.54 -31.45
N PRO A 576 -9.35 -12.62 -32.17
CA PRO A 576 -10.21 -11.62 -31.56
C PRO A 576 -11.54 -12.23 -31.14
N MET A 577 -12.04 -11.84 -29.97
CA MET A 577 -13.40 -12.08 -29.49
C MET A 577 -13.90 -13.53 -29.70
N ARG A 578 -13.06 -14.52 -29.40
CA ARG A 578 -13.53 -15.90 -29.28
C ARG A 578 -14.42 -16.03 -28.04
N GLU A 579 -15.24 -17.07 -28.04
CA GLU A 579 -16.13 -17.43 -26.93
C GLU A 579 -15.44 -17.32 -25.57
N GLU A 580 -14.20 -17.82 -25.44
CA GLU A 580 -13.44 -17.76 -24.19
C GLU A 580 -13.15 -16.33 -23.72
N ALA A 581 -12.87 -15.40 -24.64
CA ALA A 581 -12.62 -14.01 -24.27
C ALA A 581 -13.88 -13.32 -23.73
N VAL A 582 -15.05 -13.66 -24.28
CA VAL A 582 -16.36 -13.18 -23.81
C VAL A 582 -16.71 -13.77 -22.44
N LEU A 583 -16.49 -15.07 -22.26
CA LEU A 583 -16.65 -15.74 -20.97
C LEU A 583 -15.79 -15.05 -19.90
N MET A 584 -14.51 -14.79 -20.20
CA MET A 584 -13.61 -14.09 -19.28
C MET A 584 -14.04 -12.66 -18.97
N MET A 585 -14.54 -11.92 -19.97
CA MET A 585 -15.11 -10.58 -19.74
C MET A 585 -16.29 -10.63 -18.77
N ASN A 586 -17.14 -11.65 -18.86
CA ASN A 586 -18.28 -11.83 -17.97
C ASN A 586 -17.93 -12.45 -16.61
N GLY A 587 -16.65 -12.78 -16.36
CA GLY A 587 -16.22 -13.50 -15.16
C GLY A 587 -16.77 -14.93 -15.09
N GLU A 588 -17.06 -15.53 -16.24
CA GLU A 588 -17.49 -16.91 -16.40
C GLU A 588 -16.31 -17.89 -16.39
N SER A 589 -16.63 -19.18 -16.23
CA SER A 589 -15.63 -20.24 -16.17
C SER A 589 -15.24 -20.69 -17.57
N LEU A 590 -13.95 -20.91 -17.81
CA LEU A 590 -13.46 -21.57 -19.02
C LEU A 590 -13.51 -23.10 -18.95
N LYS A 591 -13.84 -23.67 -17.78
CA LYS A 591 -14.12 -25.11 -17.68
C LYS A 591 -15.35 -25.46 -18.48
N ARG A 592 -15.16 -26.27 -19.53
CA ARG A 592 -16.27 -26.89 -20.27
C ARG A 592 -16.93 -27.92 -19.37
N GLU A 593 -18.22 -27.76 -19.10
CA GLU A 593 -19.00 -28.84 -18.49
C GLU A 593 -18.99 -30.03 -19.44
N VAL A 594 -18.43 -31.16 -19.01
CA VAL A 594 -18.58 -32.43 -19.72
C VAL A 594 -20.02 -32.86 -19.49
N ASN A 595 -20.94 -32.36 -20.32
CA ASN A 595 -22.29 -32.89 -20.36
C ASN A 595 -22.20 -34.33 -20.85
N GLY A 596 -22.28 -35.26 -19.88
CA GLY A 596 -22.38 -36.69 -20.14
C GLY A 596 -23.68 -36.96 -20.89
N TYR A 597 -23.54 -37.19 -22.20
CA TYR A 597 -24.59 -37.79 -23.03
C TYR A 597 -24.58 -39.30 -22.88
#